data_AF-A0A943DEH5-F1
#
_entry.id   AF-A0A943DEH5-F1
#
_cell.length_a   1.000
_cell.length_b   1.000
_cell.length_c   1.000
_cell.angle_alpha   90.00
_cell.angle_beta   90.00
_cell.angle_gamma   90.00
#
_symmetry.space_group_name_H-M   'P 1'
#
loop_
_entity.id
_entity.type
_entity.pdbx_description
1 polymer ?
#
loop_
_entity_poly.entity_id
_entity_poly.type
_entity_poly.pdbx_seq_one_letter_code
_entity_poly.pdbx_strand_id
1 'polypeptide(L)'
;MQIQNRTCRIYGTASAEYLLLQMVDEHDLAGMEREVEAIHRQTTQPFLLAAVQVENWNDDLSPWPAPPVWGKQGFGGRAGDTLAWLAQAVPGIRQQYSIKEDCKVVLGGYSLAGLFALWAATQTNALYGVAAASPSVWFPGWPEHEAAHPIQAQRIYLSLGDREEHTKNQTMAAVGDNICALHSTLTRCGRDCRLEWNAGGHFKDADLRTARAFVWVMEGKQ
;
A
#
# COMPACT_ATOMS: atom_id res chain seq x y z
N MET A 1 -18.09 8.41 3.21
CA MET A 1 -18.55 9.16 2.02
C MET A 1 -18.64 8.20 0.84
N GLN A 2 -19.52 8.45 -0.12
CA GLN A 2 -19.53 7.70 -1.38
C GLN A 2 -18.82 8.52 -2.45
N ILE A 3 -17.85 7.92 -3.14
CA ILE A 3 -17.18 8.53 -4.30
C ILE A 3 -17.46 7.60 -5.47
N GLN A 4 -18.16 8.10 -6.49
CA GLN A 4 -18.61 7.27 -7.60
C GLN A 4 -19.31 6.00 -7.08
N ASN A 5 -18.81 4.81 -7.42
CA ASN A 5 -19.33 3.52 -6.99
C ASN A 5 -18.68 2.94 -5.71
N ARG A 6 -17.68 3.59 -5.09
CA ARG A 6 -17.00 3.04 -3.90
C ARG A 6 -17.27 3.85 -2.63
N THR A 7 -17.36 3.13 -1.53
CA THR A 7 -17.42 3.74 -0.19
C THR A 7 -16.01 4.07 0.30
N CYS A 8 -15.82 5.32 0.73
CA CYS A 8 -14.56 5.78 1.31
C CYS A 8 -14.81 6.24 2.76
N ARG A 9 -13.99 5.79 3.71
CA ARG A 9 -13.93 6.36 5.06
C ARG A 9 -12.77 7.33 5.14
N ILE A 10 -13.03 8.53 5.64
CA ILE A 10 -12.05 9.61 5.69
C ILE A 10 -11.69 9.89 7.14
N TYR A 11 -10.39 10.03 7.39
CA TYR A 11 -9.81 10.32 8.69
C TYR A 11 -8.82 11.48 8.57
N GLY A 12 -8.79 12.38 9.56
CA GLY A 12 -7.91 13.55 9.55
C GLY A 12 -8.62 14.86 9.20
N THR A 13 -7.84 15.88 8.89
CA THR A 13 -8.33 17.27 8.77
C THR A 13 -8.24 17.80 7.34
N ALA A 14 -9.05 18.83 7.06
CA ALA A 14 -8.91 19.61 5.83
C ALA A 14 -7.52 20.26 5.72
N SER A 15 -7.11 20.61 4.50
CA SER A 15 -5.82 21.26 4.20
C SER A 15 -4.57 20.45 4.60
N ALA A 16 -4.68 19.12 4.53
CA ALA A 16 -3.56 18.21 4.72
C ALA A 16 -2.42 18.43 3.71
N GLU A 17 -1.18 18.20 4.15
CA GLU A 17 0.01 18.18 3.30
C GLU A 17 0.22 16.81 2.65
N TYR A 18 -0.28 15.75 3.31
CA TYR A 18 -0.24 14.37 2.82
C TYR A 18 -1.64 13.80 2.64
N LEU A 19 -1.88 13.20 1.47
CA LEU A 19 -3.08 12.41 1.20
C LEU A 19 -2.68 10.93 1.21
N LEU A 20 -3.10 10.22 2.25
CA LEU A 20 -2.88 8.79 2.41
C LEU A 20 -4.05 8.03 1.79
N LEU A 21 -3.77 7.15 0.84
CA LEU A 21 -4.76 6.28 0.21
C LEU A 21 -4.48 4.85 0.64
N GLN A 22 -5.51 4.15 1.13
CA GLN A 22 -5.39 2.77 1.56
C GLN A 22 -6.59 1.97 1.08
N MET A 23 -6.34 0.91 0.32
CA MET A 23 -7.41 0.01 -0.09
C MET A 23 -7.72 -0.92 1.09
N VAL A 24 -9.01 -1.06 1.40
CA VAL A 24 -9.48 -1.79 2.59
C VAL A 24 -10.66 -2.70 2.24
N ASP A 25 -10.80 -3.81 2.95
CA ASP A 25 -12.05 -4.57 3.01
C ASP A 25 -12.80 -4.33 4.34
N GLU A 26 -13.87 -5.09 4.58
CA GLU A 26 -14.64 -4.98 5.83
C GLU A 26 -13.83 -5.36 7.08
N HIS A 27 -12.83 -6.24 6.95
CA HIS A 27 -11.98 -6.66 8.06
C HIS A 27 -11.00 -5.55 8.45
N ASP A 28 -10.35 -4.92 7.47
CA ASP A 28 -9.44 -3.79 7.70
C ASP A 28 -10.16 -2.62 8.38
N LEU A 29 -11.40 -2.36 7.99
CA LEU A 29 -12.22 -1.27 8.51
C LEU A 29 -12.46 -1.32 10.02
N ALA A 30 -12.32 -2.48 10.66
CA ALA A 30 -12.39 -2.62 12.12
C ALA A 30 -11.12 -2.11 12.83
N GLY A 31 -9.96 -2.17 12.17
CA GLY A 31 -8.66 -1.72 12.70
C GLY A 31 -8.30 -0.28 12.38
N MET A 32 -9.02 0.37 11.46
CA MET A 32 -8.65 1.68 10.92
C MET A 32 -8.54 2.79 11.98
N GLU A 33 -9.41 2.83 12.99
CA GLU A 33 -9.32 3.86 14.04
C GLU A 33 -8.02 3.73 14.83
N ARG A 34 -7.61 2.50 15.15
CA ARG A 34 -6.35 2.21 15.86
C ARG A 34 -5.14 2.53 14.99
N GLU A 35 -5.20 2.23 13.70
CA GLU A 35 -4.16 2.60 12.74
C GLU A 35 -3.98 4.13 12.68
N VAL A 36 -5.07 4.87 12.46
CA VAL A 36 -5.06 6.34 12.35
C VAL A 36 -4.58 6.99 13.65
N GLU A 37 -5.02 6.49 14.80
CA GLU A 37 -4.54 6.96 16.10
C GLU A 37 -3.02 6.72 16.25
N ALA A 38 -2.53 5.57 15.81
CA ALA A 38 -1.10 5.27 15.84
C ALA A 38 -0.30 6.19 14.90
N ILE A 39 -0.84 6.57 13.75
CA ILE A 39 -0.23 7.58 12.86
C ILE A 39 -0.16 8.92 13.58
N HIS A 40 -1.28 9.42 14.12
CA HIS A 40 -1.33 10.71 14.84
C HIS A 40 -0.37 10.79 16.04
N ARG A 41 -0.14 9.67 16.74
CA ARG A 41 0.80 9.61 17.87
C ARG A 41 2.26 9.71 17.46
N GLN A 42 2.58 9.43 16.20
CA GLN A 42 3.95 9.29 15.72
C GLN A 42 4.38 10.40 14.77
N THR A 43 3.47 11.25 14.28
CA THR A 43 3.82 12.37 13.41
C THR A 43 3.05 13.63 13.71
N THR A 44 3.66 14.78 13.45
CA THR A 44 2.99 16.10 13.45
C THR A 44 2.63 16.57 12.05
N GLN A 45 2.95 15.80 11.01
CA GLN A 45 2.64 16.16 9.62
C GLN A 45 1.12 16.14 9.40
N PRO A 46 0.52 17.21 8.84
CA PRO A 46 -0.91 17.23 8.54
C PRO A 46 -1.23 16.22 7.43
N PHE A 47 -2.10 15.25 7.73
CA PHE A 47 -2.53 14.24 6.77
C PHE A 47 -4.06 14.08 6.72
N LEU A 48 -4.53 13.62 5.56
CA LEU A 48 -5.87 13.07 5.36
C LEU A 48 -5.71 11.63 4.90
N LEU A 49 -6.31 10.67 5.59
CA LEU A 49 -6.36 9.28 5.17
C LEU A 49 -7.73 8.96 4.57
N ALA A 50 -7.73 8.46 3.34
CA ALA A 50 -8.89 7.90 2.67
C ALA A 50 -8.75 6.37 2.59
N ALA A 51 -9.51 5.67 3.42
CA ALA A 51 -9.68 4.23 3.38
C ALA A 51 -10.76 3.90 2.33
N VAL A 52 -10.35 3.34 1.20
CA VAL A 52 -11.22 3.07 0.04
C VAL A 52 -11.62 1.61 0.06
N GLN A 53 -12.91 1.36 0.23
CA GLN A 53 -13.44 0.00 0.25
C GLN A 53 -13.39 -0.62 -1.15
N VAL A 54 -12.82 -1.81 -1.24
CA VAL A 54 -12.87 -2.66 -2.44
C VAL A 54 -14.00 -3.67 -2.34
N GLU A 55 -14.60 -4.04 -3.48
CA GLU A 55 -15.71 -4.99 -3.50
C GLU A 55 -15.20 -6.43 -3.51
N ASN A 56 -14.12 -6.69 -4.26
CA ASN A 56 -13.49 -7.99 -4.34
C ASN A 56 -11.98 -7.84 -4.13
N TRP A 57 -11.52 -8.14 -2.92
CA TRP A 57 -10.12 -7.99 -2.52
C TRP A 57 -9.13 -8.59 -3.52
N ASN A 58 -9.35 -9.85 -3.91
CA ASN A 58 -8.43 -10.56 -4.79
C ASN A 58 -8.42 -9.97 -6.19
N ASP A 59 -9.59 -9.70 -6.75
CA ASP A 59 -9.67 -9.23 -8.13
C ASP A 59 -9.23 -7.78 -8.26
N ASP A 60 -9.74 -6.90 -7.38
CA ASP A 60 -9.58 -5.46 -7.50
C ASP A 60 -8.16 -4.98 -7.17
N LEU A 61 -7.36 -5.80 -6.47
CA LEU A 61 -5.99 -5.46 -6.04
C LEU A 61 -4.90 -6.27 -6.75
N SER A 62 -5.25 -7.36 -7.44
CA SER A 62 -4.26 -8.14 -8.18
C SER A 62 -3.86 -7.45 -9.49
N PRO A 63 -2.55 -7.31 -9.76
CA PRO A 63 -2.04 -6.73 -11.01
C PRO A 63 -2.48 -7.45 -12.29
N TRP A 64 -2.56 -8.78 -12.23
CA TRP A 64 -2.94 -9.65 -13.34
C TRP A 64 -3.60 -10.94 -12.80
N PRO A 65 -4.26 -11.73 -13.67
CA PRO A 65 -4.89 -12.97 -13.24
C PRO A 65 -3.89 -13.99 -12.72
N ALA A 66 -4.22 -14.65 -11.61
CA ALA A 66 -3.39 -15.69 -11.01
C ALA A 66 -4.25 -16.77 -10.32
N PRO A 67 -3.75 -18.01 -10.21
CA PRO A 67 -4.47 -19.08 -9.51
C PRO A 67 -4.59 -18.79 -8.00
N PRO A 68 -5.56 -19.41 -7.31
CA PRO A 68 -5.65 -19.34 -5.85
C PRO A 68 -4.38 -19.89 -5.21
N VAL A 69 -3.81 -19.15 -4.26
CA VAL A 69 -2.76 -19.65 -3.37
C VAL A 69 -3.32 -20.14 -2.02
N TRP A 70 -4.56 -19.73 -1.71
CA TRP A 70 -5.32 -20.17 -0.55
C TRP A 70 -6.80 -20.28 -0.95
N GLY A 71 -7.48 -21.32 -0.45
CA GLY A 71 -8.89 -21.54 -0.74
C GLY A 71 -9.15 -21.85 -2.22
N LYS A 72 -10.31 -21.41 -2.73
CA LYS A 72 -10.77 -21.72 -4.10
C LYS A 72 -10.82 -20.50 -5.02
N GLN A 73 -10.71 -19.29 -4.49
CA GLN A 73 -10.86 -18.05 -5.25
C GLN A 73 -9.49 -17.59 -5.76
N GLY A 74 -9.37 -17.50 -7.09
CA GLY A 74 -8.17 -16.93 -7.73
C GLY A 74 -8.13 -15.41 -7.64
N PHE A 75 -7.30 -14.84 -8.50
CA PHE A 75 -7.09 -13.41 -8.66
C PHE A 75 -7.51 -12.99 -10.06
N GLY A 76 -8.37 -11.98 -10.16
CA GLY A 76 -8.97 -11.51 -11.42
C GLY A 76 -8.15 -10.50 -12.21
N GLY A 77 -7.10 -9.89 -11.64
CA GLY A 77 -6.23 -8.96 -12.37
C GLY A 77 -6.83 -7.59 -12.66
N ARG A 78 -7.71 -7.06 -11.79
CA ARG A 78 -8.43 -5.80 -11.99
C ARG A 78 -7.81 -4.59 -11.28
N ALA A 79 -6.54 -4.68 -10.86
CA ALA A 79 -5.83 -3.53 -10.28
C ALA A 79 -5.80 -2.30 -11.21
N GLY A 80 -5.78 -2.51 -12.53
CA GLY A 80 -5.91 -1.44 -13.54
C GLY A 80 -7.16 -0.58 -13.34
N ASP A 81 -8.31 -1.23 -13.16
CA ASP A 81 -9.59 -0.55 -12.95
C ASP A 81 -9.59 0.22 -11.63
N THR A 82 -9.05 -0.38 -10.56
CA THR A 82 -8.90 0.28 -9.26
C THR A 82 -7.98 1.51 -9.33
N LEU A 83 -6.86 1.43 -10.05
CA LEU A 83 -5.94 2.56 -10.21
C LEU A 83 -6.58 3.68 -11.05
N ALA A 84 -7.27 3.33 -12.13
CA ALA A 84 -8.01 4.29 -12.94
C ALA A 84 -9.11 5.00 -12.15
N TRP A 85 -9.80 4.28 -11.27
CA TRP A 85 -10.77 4.84 -10.34
C TRP A 85 -10.10 5.82 -9.37
N LEU A 86 -8.97 5.46 -8.76
CA LEU A 86 -8.24 6.35 -7.85
C LEU A 86 -7.81 7.65 -8.53
N ALA A 87 -7.31 7.56 -9.77
CA ALA A 87 -6.91 8.73 -10.55
C ALA A 87 -8.07 9.72 -10.76
N GLN A 88 -9.31 9.23 -10.87
CA GLN A 88 -10.50 10.07 -10.98
C GLN A 88 -11.02 10.57 -9.62
N ALA A 89 -10.88 9.76 -8.56
CA ALA A 89 -11.37 10.09 -7.22
C ALA A 89 -10.49 11.14 -6.51
N VAL A 90 -9.17 11.07 -6.66
CA VAL A 90 -8.21 11.92 -5.94
C VAL A 90 -8.47 13.42 -6.14
N PRO A 91 -8.70 13.95 -7.35
CA PRO A 91 -9.04 15.37 -7.54
C PRO A 91 -10.28 15.80 -6.74
N GLY A 92 -11.32 14.98 -6.71
CA GLY A 92 -12.56 15.26 -5.96
C GLY A 92 -12.34 15.27 -4.45
N ILE A 93 -11.55 14.32 -3.92
CA ILE A 93 -11.15 14.30 -2.50
C ILE A 93 -10.39 15.58 -2.16
N ARG A 94 -9.43 15.97 -3.00
CA ARG A 94 -8.61 17.16 -2.76
C ARG A 94 -9.45 18.43 -2.73
N GLN A 95 -10.37 18.59 -3.67
CA GLN A 95 -11.28 19.72 -3.71
C GLN A 95 -12.17 19.76 -2.46
N GLN A 96 -12.79 18.63 -2.10
CA GLN A 96 -13.72 18.57 -0.98
C GLN A 96 -13.05 18.89 0.37
N TYR A 97 -11.80 18.47 0.55
CA TYR A 97 -11.05 18.68 1.80
C TYR A 97 -10.06 19.84 1.73
N SER A 98 -10.16 20.70 0.70
CA SER A 98 -9.28 21.88 0.53
C SER A 98 -7.79 21.54 0.61
N ILE A 99 -7.40 20.41 0.02
CA ILE A 99 -6.02 19.93 -0.08
C ILE A 99 -5.33 20.67 -1.22
N LYS A 100 -4.16 21.25 -0.94
CA LYS A 100 -3.38 22.03 -1.91
C LYS A 100 -2.86 21.18 -3.07
N GLU A 101 -2.52 21.82 -4.19
CA GLU A 101 -2.00 21.17 -5.41
C GLU A 101 -0.63 20.48 -5.24
N ASP A 102 0.19 20.95 -4.30
CA ASP A 102 1.50 20.40 -3.95
C ASP A 102 1.42 19.26 -2.91
N CYS A 103 0.21 18.87 -2.49
CA CYS A 103 0.01 17.75 -1.58
C CYS A 103 0.66 16.46 -2.09
N LYS A 104 1.37 15.78 -1.18
CA LYS A 104 2.06 14.52 -1.43
C LYS A 104 1.09 13.36 -1.27
N VAL A 105 0.80 12.66 -2.36
CA VAL A 105 -0.05 11.47 -2.35
C VAL A 105 0.78 10.24 -2.01
N VAL A 106 0.37 9.52 -0.96
CA VAL A 106 0.98 8.26 -0.53
C VAL A 106 -0.04 7.15 -0.68
N LEU A 107 0.32 6.10 -1.43
CA LEU A 107 -0.50 4.90 -1.53
C LEU A 107 0.10 3.81 -0.64
N GLY A 108 -0.73 3.18 0.19
CA GLY A 108 -0.26 2.14 1.07
C GLY A 108 -1.30 1.08 1.35
N GLY A 109 -0.90 0.11 2.15
CA GLY A 109 -1.79 -0.94 2.61
C GLY A 109 -1.04 -2.19 3.03
N TYR A 110 -1.83 -3.13 3.51
CA TYR A 110 -1.36 -4.41 4.03
C TYR A 110 -1.55 -5.53 3.01
N SER A 111 -0.64 -6.50 2.96
CA SER A 111 -0.81 -7.71 2.13
C SER A 111 -1.02 -7.38 0.65
N LEU A 112 -2.17 -7.74 0.08
CA LEU A 112 -2.50 -7.48 -1.32
C LEU A 112 -2.67 -5.98 -1.62
N ALA A 113 -3.13 -5.17 -0.66
CA ALA A 113 -3.15 -3.72 -0.82
C ALA A 113 -1.73 -3.13 -0.87
N GLY A 114 -0.77 -3.73 -0.16
CA GLY A 114 0.65 -3.40 -0.26
C GLY A 114 1.25 -3.78 -1.63
N LEU A 115 0.87 -4.95 -2.18
CA LEU A 115 1.23 -5.33 -3.56
C LEU A 115 0.64 -4.35 -4.58
N PHE A 116 -0.65 -4.03 -4.46
CA PHE A 116 -1.33 -3.06 -5.30
C PHE A 116 -0.61 -1.70 -5.27
N ALA A 117 -0.21 -1.22 -4.08
CA ALA A 117 0.49 0.05 -3.93
C ALA A 117 1.85 0.06 -4.66
N LEU A 118 2.63 -1.01 -4.52
CA LEU A 118 3.91 -1.17 -5.22
C LEU A 118 3.70 -1.25 -6.73
N TRP A 119 2.75 -2.07 -7.19
CA TRP A 119 2.41 -2.19 -8.60
C TRP A 119 1.94 -0.86 -9.19
N ALA A 120 1.03 -0.15 -8.53
CA ALA A 120 0.54 1.15 -8.98
C ALA A 120 1.68 2.16 -9.15
N ALA A 121 2.68 2.13 -8.27
CA ALA A 121 3.86 2.99 -8.39
C ALA A 121 4.79 2.63 -9.56
N THR A 122 4.62 1.47 -10.21
CA THR A 122 5.24 1.16 -11.51
C THR A 122 4.45 1.78 -12.68
N GLN A 123 3.15 2.01 -12.51
CA GLN A 123 2.22 2.47 -13.55
C GLN A 123 2.09 3.99 -13.63
N THR A 124 2.42 4.72 -12.56
CA THR A 124 2.27 6.17 -12.50
C THR A 124 3.37 6.85 -11.69
N ASN A 125 3.69 8.09 -12.05
CA ASN A 125 4.59 8.98 -11.32
C ASN A 125 3.84 9.95 -10.38
N ALA A 126 2.51 9.85 -10.27
CA ALA A 126 1.70 10.74 -9.42
C ALA A 126 1.87 10.50 -7.92
N LEU A 127 2.43 9.35 -7.53
CA LEU A 127 2.63 8.98 -6.13
C LEU A 127 3.94 9.54 -5.61
N TYR A 128 3.88 10.30 -4.52
CA TYR A 128 5.07 10.73 -3.78
C TYR A 128 5.78 9.54 -3.12
N GLY A 129 5.01 8.64 -2.52
CA GLY A 129 5.57 7.48 -1.83
C GLY A 129 4.61 6.30 -1.72
N VAL A 130 5.18 5.17 -1.28
CA VAL A 130 4.48 3.89 -1.06
C VAL A 130 4.73 3.39 0.34
N ALA A 131 3.66 3.05 1.06
CA ALA A 131 3.69 2.45 2.39
C ALA A 131 3.20 0.99 2.31
N ALA A 132 4.11 0.06 2.06
CA ALA A 132 3.80 -1.35 1.81
C ALA A 132 4.11 -2.22 3.03
N ALA A 133 3.08 -2.60 3.78
CA ALA A 133 3.20 -3.48 4.94
C ALA A 133 2.86 -4.92 4.56
N SER A 134 3.79 -5.86 4.82
CA SER A 134 3.69 -7.27 4.42
C SER A 134 3.23 -7.46 2.97
N PRO A 135 3.75 -6.71 1.99
CA PRO A 135 3.19 -6.73 0.65
C PRO A 135 3.28 -8.15 0.06
N SER A 136 2.26 -8.55 -0.68
CA SER A 136 2.18 -9.86 -1.33
C SER A 136 3.13 -10.00 -2.52
N VAL A 137 4.41 -9.64 -2.38
CA VAL A 137 5.45 -9.73 -3.42
C VAL A 137 5.86 -11.16 -3.76
N TRP A 138 5.25 -12.16 -3.11
CA TRP A 138 5.25 -13.56 -3.56
C TRP A 138 4.35 -13.78 -4.79
N PHE A 139 3.53 -12.79 -5.19
CA PHE A 139 2.55 -12.94 -6.27
C PHE A 139 3.22 -13.43 -7.56
N PRO A 140 2.64 -14.43 -8.26
CA PRO A 140 3.28 -15.02 -9.44
C PRO A 140 3.60 -13.97 -10.50
N GLY A 141 4.85 -13.92 -10.99
CA GLY A 141 5.30 -12.95 -12.00
C GLY A 141 5.77 -11.60 -11.46
N TRP A 142 5.70 -11.38 -10.13
CA TRP A 142 6.11 -10.11 -9.53
C TRP A 142 7.59 -9.76 -9.81
N PRO A 143 8.58 -10.66 -9.62
CA PRO A 143 9.98 -10.34 -9.88
C PRO A 143 10.24 -9.90 -11.33
N GLU A 144 9.60 -10.55 -12.30
CA GLU A 144 9.73 -10.21 -13.72
C GLU A 144 9.09 -8.85 -14.03
N HIS A 145 7.93 -8.56 -13.43
CA HIS A 145 7.25 -7.27 -13.61
C HIS A 145 8.07 -6.11 -13.04
N GLU A 146 8.59 -6.25 -11.82
CA GLU A 146 9.39 -5.23 -11.14
C GLU A 146 10.67 -4.90 -11.91
N ALA A 147 11.36 -5.92 -12.41
CA ALA A 147 12.56 -5.75 -13.22
C ALA A 147 12.28 -5.01 -14.55
N ALA A 148 11.12 -5.24 -15.15
CA ALA A 148 10.71 -4.60 -16.40
C ALA A 148 10.11 -3.19 -16.21
N HIS A 149 9.51 -2.92 -15.05
CA HIS A 149 8.78 -1.68 -14.76
C HIS A 149 9.23 -1.08 -13.42
N PRO A 150 10.31 -0.28 -13.42
CA PRO A 150 10.82 0.32 -12.19
C PRO A 150 9.79 1.18 -11.46
N ILE A 151 9.74 1.08 -10.12
CA ILE A 151 8.92 1.95 -9.29
C ILE A 151 9.34 3.42 -9.46
N GLN A 152 8.36 4.29 -9.64
CA GLN A 152 8.53 5.71 -9.95
C GLN A 152 8.43 6.60 -8.69
N ALA A 153 7.81 6.11 -7.61
CA ALA A 153 7.68 6.81 -6.34
C ALA A 153 9.05 7.14 -5.72
N GLN A 154 9.12 8.22 -4.93
CA GLN A 154 10.37 8.72 -4.37
C GLN A 154 10.73 7.99 -3.06
N ARG A 155 9.73 7.74 -2.23
CA ARG A 155 9.88 7.13 -0.89
C ARG A 155 9.11 5.83 -0.81
N ILE A 156 9.78 4.73 -0.45
CA ILE A 156 9.15 3.41 -0.38
C ILE A 156 9.48 2.77 0.97
N TYR A 157 8.46 2.53 1.77
CA TYR A 157 8.57 1.72 2.98
C TYR A 157 8.10 0.30 2.71
N LEU A 158 8.94 -0.66 3.08
CA LEU A 158 8.68 -2.10 3.01
C LEU A 158 8.74 -2.66 4.42
N SER A 159 7.74 -3.45 4.80
CA SER A 159 7.72 -4.16 6.09
C SER A 159 7.46 -5.64 5.86
N LEU A 160 8.19 -6.52 6.53
CA LEU A 160 7.94 -7.96 6.51
C LEU A 160 8.13 -8.57 7.91
N GLY A 161 7.32 -9.58 8.24
CA GLY A 161 7.47 -10.38 9.44
C GLY A 161 8.53 -11.47 9.26
N ASP A 162 9.35 -11.69 10.27
CA ASP A 162 10.45 -12.67 10.27
C ASP A 162 9.99 -14.13 10.16
N ARG A 163 8.69 -14.42 10.31
CA ARG A 163 8.11 -15.75 10.10
C ARG A 163 7.38 -15.91 8.77
N GLU A 164 7.22 -14.84 7.99
CA GLU A 164 6.43 -14.88 6.75
C GLU A 164 7.08 -15.74 5.67
N GLU A 165 8.41 -15.72 5.58
CA GLU A 165 9.19 -16.56 4.66
C GLU A 165 9.29 -18.04 5.10
N HIS A 166 8.90 -18.36 6.34
CA HIS A 166 8.96 -19.73 6.90
C HIS A 166 7.64 -20.50 6.78
N THR A 167 6.74 -20.07 5.90
CA THR A 167 5.48 -20.76 5.63
C THR A 167 5.70 -22.06 4.83
N LYS A 168 4.78 -23.02 4.99
CA LYS A 168 4.81 -24.29 4.24
C LYS A 168 4.48 -24.13 2.75
N ASN A 169 3.78 -23.06 2.38
CA ASN A 169 3.45 -22.77 1.00
C ASN A 169 4.68 -22.17 0.30
N GLN A 170 5.34 -22.94 -0.57
CA GLN A 170 6.57 -22.53 -1.23
C GLN A 170 6.42 -21.25 -2.06
N THR A 171 5.27 -21.03 -2.71
CA THR A 171 5.00 -19.79 -3.45
C THR A 171 5.04 -18.61 -2.51
N MET A 172 4.36 -18.69 -1.36
CA MET A 172 4.32 -17.60 -0.39
C MET A 172 5.66 -17.41 0.34
N ALA A 173 6.42 -18.48 0.56
CA ALA A 173 7.73 -18.43 1.22
C ALA A 173 8.74 -17.53 0.45
N ALA A 174 8.59 -17.42 -0.87
CA ALA A 174 9.39 -16.54 -1.71
C ALA A 174 9.23 -15.04 -1.39
N VAL A 175 8.28 -14.64 -0.52
CA VAL A 175 8.09 -13.24 -0.11
C VAL A 175 9.34 -12.63 0.50
N GLY A 176 10.13 -13.40 1.26
CA GLY A 176 11.37 -12.93 1.89
C GLY A 176 12.45 -12.56 0.87
N ASP A 177 12.74 -13.49 -0.04
CA ASP A 177 13.70 -13.26 -1.14
C ASP A 177 13.24 -12.11 -2.04
N ASN A 178 11.95 -12.08 -2.41
CA ASN A 178 11.39 -11.08 -3.31
C ASN A 178 11.41 -9.66 -2.69
N ILE A 179 11.11 -9.52 -1.39
CA ILE A 179 11.15 -8.19 -0.74
C ILE A 179 12.60 -7.69 -0.58
N CYS A 180 13.55 -8.60 -0.32
CA CYS A 180 14.97 -8.25 -0.23
C CYS A 180 15.53 -7.83 -1.60
N ALA A 181 15.15 -8.54 -2.67
CA ALA A 181 15.52 -8.19 -4.04
C ALA A 181 14.95 -6.81 -4.42
N LEU A 182 13.67 -6.57 -4.14
CA LEU A 182 13.01 -5.27 -4.36
C LEU A 182 13.74 -4.14 -3.63
N HIS A 183 14.01 -4.30 -2.32
CA HIS A 183 14.73 -3.30 -1.52
C HIS A 183 16.12 -3.00 -2.12
N SER A 184 16.84 -4.03 -2.55
CA SER A 184 18.16 -3.90 -3.16
C SER A 184 18.11 -3.13 -4.49
N THR A 185 17.12 -3.42 -5.34
CA THR A 185 16.91 -2.69 -6.60
C THR A 185 16.54 -1.24 -6.35
N LEU A 186 15.60 -0.95 -5.44
CA LEU A 186 15.20 0.41 -5.10
C LEU A 186 16.36 1.25 -4.58
N THR A 187 17.15 0.69 -3.66
CA THR A 187 18.33 1.36 -3.09
C THR A 187 19.38 1.64 -4.16
N ARG A 188 19.66 0.68 -5.03
CA ARG A 188 20.62 0.82 -6.15
C ARG A 188 20.16 1.87 -7.18
N CYS A 189 18.86 2.01 -7.39
CA CYS A 189 18.27 3.04 -8.24
C CYS A 189 18.16 4.42 -7.54
N GLY A 190 18.70 4.58 -6.33
CA GLY A 190 18.73 5.84 -5.60
C GLY A 190 17.38 6.27 -5.02
N ARG A 191 16.41 5.36 -4.88
CA ARG A 191 15.14 5.64 -4.20
C ARG A 191 15.36 5.66 -2.68
N ASP A 192 14.64 6.52 -1.96
CA ASP A 192 14.66 6.48 -0.50
C ASP A 192 13.79 5.30 -0.05
N CYS A 193 14.44 4.17 0.23
CA CYS A 193 13.78 2.93 0.57
C CYS A 193 14.21 2.42 1.93
N ARG A 194 13.24 1.98 2.73
CA ARG A 194 13.47 1.28 4.00
C ARG A 194 12.79 -0.07 3.98
N LEU A 195 13.54 -1.11 4.33
CA LEU A 195 13.00 -2.43 4.67
C LEU A 195 13.08 -2.64 6.19
N GLU A 196 11.93 -2.85 6.83
CA GLU A 196 11.83 -3.16 8.26
C GLU A 196 11.34 -4.59 8.50
N TRP A 197 12.13 -5.35 9.25
CA TRP A 197 11.76 -6.67 9.73
C TRP A 197 11.03 -6.60 11.08
N ASN A 198 9.99 -7.40 11.23
CA ASN A 198 9.12 -7.39 12.40
C ASN A 198 9.05 -8.79 13.02
N ALA A 199 9.08 -8.89 14.34
CA ALA A 199 8.94 -10.18 15.01
C ALA A 199 7.51 -10.72 14.87
N GLY A 200 7.32 -11.85 14.20
CA GLY A 200 6.03 -12.52 14.03
C GLY A 200 5.67 -12.86 12.58
N GLY A 201 4.45 -13.38 12.40
CA GLY A 201 3.92 -13.75 11.08
C GLY A 201 3.02 -12.68 10.46
N HIS A 202 2.41 -13.04 9.32
CA HIS A 202 1.67 -12.13 8.46
C HIS A 202 0.47 -11.41 9.09
N PHE A 203 -0.13 -11.91 10.18
CA PHE A 203 -1.31 -11.28 10.78
C PHE A 203 -1.01 -10.48 12.06
N LYS A 204 0.27 -10.35 12.42
CA LYS A 204 0.66 -9.69 13.66
C LYS A 204 0.81 -8.18 13.46
N ASP A 205 0.09 -7.42 14.28
CA ASP A 205 0.18 -5.95 14.39
C ASP A 205 0.00 -5.25 13.03
N ALA A 206 -0.92 -5.74 12.19
CA ALA A 206 -1.11 -5.24 10.83
C ALA A 206 -1.34 -3.73 10.77
N ASP A 207 -2.27 -3.23 11.61
CA ASP A 207 -2.57 -1.81 11.79
C ASP A 207 -1.34 -0.98 12.19
N LEU A 208 -0.60 -1.42 13.22
CA LEU A 208 0.58 -0.69 13.70
C LEU A 208 1.73 -0.70 12.69
N ARG A 209 1.88 -1.79 11.92
CA ARG A 209 2.89 -1.90 10.86
C ARG A 209 2.56 -0.99 9.69
N THR A 210 1.29 -0.91 9.28
CA THR A 210 0.84 0.03 8.23
C THR A 210 0.99 1.48 8.69
N ALA A 211 0.62 1.79 9.94
CA ALA A 211 0.83 3.11 10.54
C ALA A 211 2.31 3.55 10.50
N ARG A 212 3.24 2.68 10.94
CA ARG A 212 4.69 2.96 10.85
C ARG A 212 5.14 3.22 9.42
N ALA A 213 4.62 2.44 8.46
CA ALA A 213 4.96 2.61 7.06
C ALA A 213 4.52 3.99 6.53
N PHE A 214 3.29 4.41 6.80
CA PHE A 214 2.80 5.74 6.41
C PHE A 214 3.60 6.86 7.08
N VAL A 215 3.84 6.76 8.38
CA VAL A 215 4.64 7.75 9.14
C VAL A 215 6.01 7.93 8.51
N TRP A 216 6.75 6.84 8.26
CA TRP A 216 8.09 6.93 7.68
C TRP A 216 8.08 7.57 6.28
N VAL A 217 7.06 7.29 5.46
CA VAL A 217 6.94 7.91 4.14
C VAL A 217 6.69 9.42 4.27
N MET A 218 5.88 9.87 5.24
CA MET A 218 5.62 11.29 5.48
C MET A 218 6.82 12.04 6.06
N GLU A 219 7.62 11.41 6.92
CA GLU A 219 8.76 12.02 7.62
C GLU A 219 10.03 12.13 6.76
N GLY A 220 9.89 12.38 5.46
CA GLY A 220 11.05 12.60 4.59
C GLY A 220 12.03 13.62 5.15
N LYS A 221 13.33 13.40 4.91
CA LYS A 221 14.41 14.25 5.43
C LYS A 221 14.07 15.73 5.17
N GLN A 222 14.05 16.51 6.26
CA GLN A 222 14.02 17.97 6.22
C GLN A 222 15.19 18.51 5.39
#